data_AF-A0A925ZWK4-F1
#
_entry.id   AF-A0A925ZWK4-F1
#
_cell.length_a   1.000
_cell.length_b   1.000
_cell.length_c   1.000
_cell.angle_alpha   90.00
_cell.angle_beta   90.00
_cell.angle_gamma   90.00
#
_symmetry.space_group_name_H-M   'P 1'
#
loop_
_entity.id
_entity.type
_entity.pdbx_description
1 polymer ?
#
loop_
_entity_poly.entity_id
_entity_poly.type
_entity_poly.pdbx_seq_one_letter_code
_entity_poly.pdbx_strand_id
1 'polypeptide(L)' 'MARKVLITGAVGRIGSFLTRAFAGRYELLLSDVREPADTGGAPFVRADLSDLDAMRSLCQGVDTVVHLG' A
#
# COMPACT_ATOMS: atom_id res chain seq x y z
N MET A 1 16.22 -9.32 6.41
CA MET A 1 14.76 -9.34 6.20
C MET A 1 14.41 -8.14 5.34
N ALA A 2 13.55 -8.30 4.33
CA ALA A 2 13.03 -7.16 3.57
C ALA A 2 12.05 -6.38 4.45
N ARG A 3 12.04 -5.04 4.35
CA ARG A 3 11.13 -4.19 5.13
C ARG A 3 9.71 -4.28 4.55
N LYS A 4 8.70 -4.42 5.42
CA LYS A 4 7.29 -4.43 5.04
C LYS A 4 6.76 -3.00 4.97
N VAL A 5 6.30 -2.57 3.81
CA VAL A 5 5.91 -1.19 3.53
C VAL A 5 4.45 -1.14 3.07
N LEU A 6 3.62 -0.41 3.82
CA LEU A 6 2.25 -0.07 3.40
C LEU A 6 2.29 1.21 2.56
N ILE A 7 1.71 1.17 1.36
CA ILE A 7 1.47 2.35 0.53
C ILE A 7 -0.04 2.61 0.51
N THR A 8 -0.50 3.71 1.11
CA THR A 8 -1.88 4.18 0.94
C THR A 8 -1.96 5.16 -0.23
N GLY A 9 -3.12 5.25 -0.90
CA GLY A 9 -3.23 6.02 -2.15
C GLY A 9 -2.47 5.35 -3.31
N ALA A 10 -2.34 4.01 -3.25
CA ALA A 10 -1.50 3.23 -4.16
C ALA A 10 -1.95 3.29 -5.64
N VAL A 11 -3.21 3.64 -5.90
CA VAL A 11 -3.76 3.78 -7.27
C VAL A 11 -3.55 5.21 -7.81
N GLY A 12 -3.10 6.14 -6.96
CA GLY A 12 -2.73 7.49 -7.36
C GLY A 12 -1.52 7.53 -8.29
N ARG A 13 -1.26 8.71 -8.86
CA ARG A 13 -0.13 8.93 -9.76
C ARG A 13 1.21 8.61 -9.09
N ILE A 14 1.40 9.07 -7.86
CA ILE A 14 2.63 8.83 -7.11
C ILE A 14 2.64 7.39 -6.56
N GLY A 15 1.51 6.90 -6.05
CA GLY A 15 1.39 5.53 -5.53
C GLY A 15 1.77 4.48 -6.56
N SER A 16 1.18 4.56 -7.76
CA SER A 16 1.47 3.62 -8.86
C SER A 16 2.93 3.66 -9.31
N PHE A 17 3.54 4.85 -9.34
CA PHE A 17 4.97 4.99 -9.61
C PHE A 17 5.82 4.32 -8.53
N LEU A 18 5.54 4.59 -7.25
CA LEU A 18 6.30 4.02 -6.13
C LEU A 18 6.15 2.50 -6.04
N THR A 19 4.96 1.96 -6.28
CA THR A 19 4.74 0.51 -6.34
C THR A 19 5.73 -0.17 -7.30
N ARG A 20 5.89 0.39 -8.51
CA ARG A 20 6.84 -0.15 -9.52
C ARG A 20 8.30 0.09 -9.11
N ALA A 21 8.62 1.26 -8.58
CA ALA A 21 9.98 1.60 -8.16
C ALA A 21 10.45 0.80 -6.94
N PHE A 22 9.53 0.38 -6.08
CA PHE A 22 9.83 -0.32 -4.82
C PHE A 22 9.69 -1.85 -4.95
N ALA A 23 9.10 -2.35 -6.04
CA ALA A 23 8.98 -3.77 -6.33
C ALA A 23 10.36 -4.46 -6.26
N GLY A 24 10.42 -5.61 -5.59
CA GLY A 24 11.64 -6.39 -5.41
C GLY A 24 12.64 -5.84 -4.39
N ARG A 25 12.48 -4.58 -3.92
CA ARG A 25 13.29 -3.99 -2.85
C ARG A 25 12.63 -4.10 -1.47
N TYR A 26 11.30 -4.07 -1.44
CA TYR A 26 10.49 -4.12 -0.22
C TYR A 26 9.36 -5.14 -0.35
N GLU A 27 8.86 -5.62 0.79
CA GLU A 27 7.61 -6.36 0.84
C GLU A 27 6.46 -5.36 0.88
N LEU A 28 5.76 -5.20 -0.24
CA LEU A 28 4.74 -4.17 -0.38
C LEU A 28 3.36 -4.68 0.05
N LEU A 29 2.62 -3.81 0.75
CA LEU A 29 1.17 -3.89 0.94
C LEU A 29 0.57 -2.61 0.35
N LEU A 30 -0.37 -2.75 -0.57
CA LEU A 30 -0.99 -1.62 -1.26
C LEU A 30 -2.41 -1.37 -0.72
N SER A 31 -2.79 -0.12 -0.56
CA SER A 31 -4.15 0.28 -0.18
C SER A 31 -4.59 1.52 -0.92
N ASP A 32 -5.85 1.54 -1.34
CA ASP A 32 -6.56 2.68 -1.92
C ASP A 32 -8.06 2.44 -1.79
N VAL A 33 -8.88 3.48 -1.95
CA VAL A 33 -10.33 3.34 -2.05
C VAL A 33 -10.77 2.82 -3.42
N ARG A 34 -9.92 3.00 -4.45
CA ARG A 34 -10.12 2.50 -5.81
C ARG A 34 -9.39 1.18 -6.03
N GLU A 35 -9.91 0.38 -6.94
CA GLU A 35 -9.25 -0.87 -7.37
C GLU A 35 -8.09 -0.54 -8.35
N PRO A 36 -6.88 -1.08 -8.17
CA PRO A 36 -5.80 -0.97 -9.14
C PRO A 36 -6.11 -1.83 -10.37
N ALA A 37 -5.65 -1.38 -11.55
CA ALA A 37 -5.67 -2.22 -12.76
C ALA A 37 -4.61 -3.33 -12.72
N ASP A 38 -3.50 -3.09 -12.03
CA ASP A 38 -2.39 -4.02 -11.83
C ASP A 38 -1.64 -3.66 -10.54
N THR A 39 -1.23 -4.67 -9.78
CA THR A 39 -0.44 -4.52 -8.55
C THR A 39 1.01 -5.00 -8.72
N GLY A 40 1.37 -5.56 -9.87
CA GLY A 40 2.68 -6.19 -10.10
C GLY A 40 2.93 -7.37 -9.16
N GLY A 41 1.88 -8.02 -8.68
CA GLY A 41 1.95 -9.15 -7.75
C GLY A 41 2.01 -8.76 -6.26
N ALA A 42 2.01 -7.46 -5.93
CA ALA A 42 1.91 -7.03 -4.54
C ALA A 42 0.49 -7.25 -3.98
N PRO A 43 0.36 -7.68 -2.71
CA PRO A 43 -0.92 -7.68 -2.00
C PRO A 43 -1.59 -6.31 -2.03
N PHE A 44 -2.92 -6.30 -2.26
CA PHE A 44 -3.74 -5.10 -2.24
C PHE A 44 -4.95 -5.31 -1.33
N VAL A 45 -5.29 -4.27 -0.57
CA VAL A 45 -6.49 -4.21 0.26
C VAL A 45 -7.20 -2.90 -0.03
N ARG A 46 -8.45 -2.99 -0.49
CA ARG A 46 -9.28 -1.79 -0.65
C ARG A 46 -9.73 -1.31 0.74
N ALA A 47 -9.43 -0.07 1.07
CA ALA A 47 -9.81 0.52 2.34
C ALA A 47 -9.96 2.04 2.23
N ASP A 48 -10.91 2.58 2.99
CA ASP A 48 -11.07 4.02 3.21
C ASP A 48 -10.26 4.44 4.44
N LEU A 49 -9.49 5.51 4.31
CA LEU A 49 -8.66 6.06 5.39
C LEU A 49 -9.49 6.53 6.60
N SER A 50 -10.78 6.84 6.39
CA SER A 50 -11.72 7.21 7.45
C SER A 50 -12.18 6.01 8.30
N ASP A 51 -11.95 4.78 7.84
CA ASP A 51 -12.21 3.56 8.62
C ASP A 51 -11.00 3.24 9.52
N LEU A 52 -11.11 3.64 10.78
CA LEU A 52 -10.05 3.46 11.78
C LEU A 52 -9.69 1.98 12.01
N ASP A 53 -10.67 1.09 12.00
CA ASP A 53 -10.42 -0.32 12.28
C ASP A 53 -9.75 -1.01 11.08
N ALA A 54 -10.13 -0.64 9.86
CA ALA A 54 -9.41 -1.05 8.66
C ALA A 54 -7.95 -0.56 8.67
N MET A 55 -7.72 0.71 9.03
CA MET A 55 -6.36 1.27 9.10
C MET A 55 -5.51 0.62 10.19
N ARG A 56 -6.10 0.34 11.36
CA ARG A 56 -5.43 -0.40 12.42
C ARG A 56 -4.99 -1.77 11.95
N SER A 57 -5.87 -2.52 11.28
CA SER A 57 -5.57 -3.83 10.72
C SER A 57 -4.43 -3.76 9.69
N LEU A 58 -4.48 -2.80 8.77
CA LEU A 58 -3.46 -2.64 7.73
C LEU A 58 -2.08 -2.29 8.28
N CYS A 59 -2.01 -1.51 9.36
CA CYS A 59 -0.75 -1.13 9.98
C CYS A 59 -0.11 -2.26 10.81
N GLN A 60 -0.82 -3.35 11.11
CA GLN A 60 -0.27 -4.44 11.93
C GLN A 60 0.90 -5.14 11.22
N GLY A 61 2.06 -5.15 11.89
CA GLY A 61 3.27 -5.81 11.41
C GLY A 61 3.94 -5.13 10.21
N VAL A 62 3.50 -3.91 9.85
CA VAL A 62 4.15 -3.06 8.86
C VAL A 62 5.29 -2.28 9.52
N ASP A 63 6.45 -2.19 8.87
CA ASP A 63 7.60 -1.44 9.37
C ASP A 63 7.52 0.06 9.03
N THR A 64 6.91 0.37 7.88
CA THR A 64 6.85 1.73 7.32
C THR A 64 5.54 1.98 6.60
N VAL A 65 4.96 3.17 6.81
CA VAL A 65 3.80 3.66 6.03
C VAL A 65 4.26 4.78 5.10
N VAL A 66 3.89 4.67 3.82
CA VAL A 66 3.97 5.74 2.82
C VAL A 66 2.54 6.17 2.50
N HIS A 67 2.19 7.38 2.92
CA HIS A 67 0.82 7.87 2.84
C HIS A 67 0.64 8.88 1.70
N LEU A 68 -0.23 8.58 0.72
CA LEU A 68 -0.38 9.36 -0.52
C LEU A 68 -1.82 9.77 -0.89
N GLY A 69 -2.70 9.98 0.11
CA GLY A 69 -3.98 10.70 0.00
C GLY A 69 -4.82 10.40 -1.24
#